data_AF-A0A6M1TXL2-F1
#
_entry.id   AF-A0A6M1TXL2-F1
#
_cell.length_a   1.000
_cell.length_b   1.000
_cell.length_c   1.000
_cell.angle_alpha   90.00
_cell.angle_beta   90.00
_cell.angle_gamma   90.00
#
_symmetry.space_group_name_H-M   'P 1'
#
loop_
_entity.id
_entity.type
_entity.pdbx_description
1 polymer ?
#
loop_
_entity_poly.entity_id
_entity_poly.type
_entity_poly.pdbx_seq_one_letter_code
_entity_poly.pdbx_strand_id
1 'polypeptide(L)'
;MATTEIGKELRRLRVERDERMLDMAERLGLSSAFISAVETGKKSPPTGFEEAVVQVYRLANDAADQLRRAADRSRKAFTLEANDDLQRDTFGLMARRMNDLSSEELQKILTILQAKGDKT
;
A
#
# COMPACT_ATOMS: atom_id res chain seq x y z
N MET A 1 -17.99 6.34 -8.55
CA MET A 1 -16.92 5.40 -8.15
C MET A 1 -16.80 5.45 -6.64
N ALA A 2 -16.64 4.30 -5.98
CA ALA A 2 -16.50 4.23 -4.53
C ALA A 2 -15.08 4.65 -4.11
N THR A 3 -14.97 5.49 -3.09
CA THR A 3 -13.69 5.89 -2.47
C THR A 3 -12.92 4.65 -2.02
N THR A 4 -11.67 4.50 -2.49
CA THR A 4 -10.77 3.41 -2.08
C THR A 4 -10.41 3.54 -0.61
N GLU A 5 -9.99 2.44 0.03
CA GLU A 5 -9.55 2.44 1.42
C GLU A 5 -8.41 3.46 1.64
N ILE A 6 -7.41 3.48 0.75
CA ILE A 6 -6.32 4.46 0.83
C ILE A 6 -6.83 5.89 0.67
N GLY A 7 -7.82 6.13 -0.19
CA GLY A 7 -8.40 7.45 -0.36
C GLY A 7 -9.16 7.96 0.87
N LYS A 8 -9.81 7.05 1.61
CA LYS A 8 -10.44 7.37 2.89
C LYS A 8 -9.39 7.75 3.94
N GLU A 9 -8.31 6.98 4.06
CA GLU A 9 -7.24 7.26 5.02
C GLU A 9 -6.50 8.57 4.71
N LEU A 10 -6.20 8.84 3.44
CA LEU A 10 -5.59 10.13 3.03
C LEU A 10 -6.49 11.30 3.38
N ARG A 11 -7.79 11.22 3.04
CA ARG A 11 -8.75 12.28 3.34
C ARG A 11 -8.89 12.49 4.84
N ARG A 12 -8.94 11.41 5.63
CA ARG A 12 -8.98 11.46 7.09
C ARG A 12 -7.75 12.19 7.63
N LEU A 13 -6.56 11.74 7.25
CA LEU A 13 -5.29 12.34 7.66
C LEU A 13 -5.23 13.83 7.32
N ARG A 14 -5.65 14.19 6.12
CA ARG A 14 -5.69 15.58 5.66
C ARG A 14 -6.61 16.44 6.51
N VAL A 15 -7.80 15.95 6.85
CA VAL A 15 -8.75 16.66 7.72
C VAL A 15 -8.22 16.75 9.16
N GLU A 16 -7.61 15.70 9.69
CA GLU A 16 -6.99 15.69 11.03
C GLU A 16 -5.84 16.70 11.15
N ARG A 17 -5.17 17.03 10.04
CA ARG A 17 -4.09 18.03 9.98
C ARG A 17 -4.56 19.43 9.56
N ASP A 18 -5.87 19.63 9.37
CA ASP A 18 -6.46 20.86 8.84
C ASP A 18 -5.83 21.33 7.51
N GLU A 19 -5.52 20.37 6.64
CA GLU A 19 -4.82 20.63 5.39
C GLU A 19 -5.77 20.70 4.19
N ARG A 20 -5.49 21.63 3.29
CA ARG A 20 -6.05 21.61 1.94
C ARG A 20 -5.32 20.55 1.12
N MET A 21 -5.94 20.16 0.01
CA MET A 21 -5.34 19.19 -0.90
C MET A 21 -4.01 19.69 -1.49
N LEU A 22 -3.88 21.01 -1.68
CA LEU A 22 -2.63 21.63 -2.12
C LEU A 22 -1.51 21.45 -1.09
N ASP A 23 -1.80 21.68 0.19
CA ASP A 23 -0.80 21.59 1.26
C ASP A 23 -0.22 20.16 1.37
N MET A 24 -1.11 19.15 1.33
CA MET A 24 -0.69 17.74 1.32
C MET A 24 0.13 17.39 0.06
N ALA A 25 -0.29 17.90 -1.09
CA ALA A 25 0.43 17.68 -2.35
C ALA A 25 1.84 18.26 -2.29
N GLU A 26 1.99 19.50 -1.80
CA GLU A 26 3.28 20.17 -1.64
C GLU A 26 4.20 19.41 -0.67
N ARG A 27 3.68 18.98 0.49
CA ARG A 27 4.45 18.19 1.47
C ARG A 27 4.98 16.86 0.90
N LEU A 28 4.19 16.21 0.05
CA LEU A 28 4.54 14.94 -0.57
C LEU A 28 5.33 15.11 -1.88
N GLY A 29 5.55 16.34 -2.36
CA GLY A 29 6.19 16.60 -3.65
C GLY A 29 5.38 16.11 -4.86
N LEU A 30 4.05 16.13 -4.75
CA LEU A 30 3.10 15.63 -5.75
C LEU A 30 2.17 16.75 -6.23
N SER A 31 1.36 16.48 -7.26
CA SER A 31 0.33 17.43 -7.70
C SER A 31 -0.98 17.24 -6.95
N SER A 32 -1.72 18.33 -6.71
CA SER A 32 -3.06 18.26 -6.11
C SER A 32 -4.02 17.37 -6.91
N ALA A 33 -3.86 17.34 -8.25
CA ALA A 33 -4.62 16.46 -9.13
C ALA A 33 -4.32 14.97 -8.85
N PHE A 34 -3.06 14.63 -8.55
CA PHE A 34 -2.69 13.27 -8.17
C PHE A 34 -3.32 12.87 -6.83
N ILE A 35 -3.20 13.72 -5.79
CA ILE A 35 -3.83 13.48 -4.48
C ILE A 35 -5.35 13.31 -4.63
N SER A 36 -6.01 14.19 -5.40
CA SER A 36 -7.43 14.08 -5.72
C SER A 36 -7.78 12.74 -6.39
N ALA A 37 -6.98 12.31 -7.37
CA ALA A 37 -7.22 11.08 -8.10
C ALA A 37 -7.08 9.85 -7.19
N VAL A 38 -6.15 9.86 -6.24
CA VAL A 38 -6.01 8.78 -5.24
C VAL A 38 -7.16 8.83 -4.23
N GLU A 39 -7.48 10.00 -3.65
CA GLU A 39 -8.59 10.19 -2.71
C GLU A 39 -9.93 9.74 -3.31
N THR A 40 -10.16 9.99 -4.59
CA THR A 40 -11.41 9.62 -5.29
C THR A 40 -11.39 8.22 -5.91
N GLY A 41 -10.29 7.47 -5.76
CA GLY A 41 -10.14 6.14 -6.32
C GLY A 41 -9.97 6.07 -7.84
N LYS A 42 -9.77 7.21 -8.51
CA LYS A 42 -9.50 7.27 -9.95
C LYS A 42 -8.11 6.75 -10.31
N LYS A 43 -7.14 6.84 -9.39
CA LYS A 43 -5.77 6.37 -9.58
C LYS A 43 -5.33 5.51 -8.40
N SER A 44 -4.77 4.34 -8.68
CA SER A 44 -4.09 3.52 -7.66
C SER A 44 -2.74 4.15 -7.29
N PRO A 45 -2.37 4.17 -5.99
CA PRO A 45 -1.08 4.68 -5.58
C PRO A 45 0.06 3.76 -6.09
N PRO A 46 1.20 4.32 -6.56
CA PRO A 46 2.37 3.54 -6.91
C PRO A 46 2.96 2.85 -5.67
N THR A 47 3.75 1.80 -5.86
CA THR A 47 4.50 1.15 -4.76
C THR A 47 5.33 2.17 -3.98
N GLY A 48 5.30 2.09 -2.65
CA GLY A 48 6.08 2.97 -1.77
C GLY A 48 5.43 4.33 -1.48
N PHE A 49 4.28 4.65 -2.08
CA PHE A 49 3.53 5.89 -1.79
C PHE A 49 3.15 6.00 -0.30
N GLU A 50 2.65 4.93 0.31
CA GLU A 50 2.33 4.83 1.73
C GLU A 50 3.52 5.15 2.61
N GLU A 51 4.73 4.71 2.26
CA GLU A 51 5.92 5.01 3.06
C GLU A 51 6.29 6.49 2.98
N ALA A 52 6.14 7.11 1.80
CA ALA A 52 6.32 8.55 1.68
C ALA A 52 5.34 9.32 2.58
N VAL A 53 4.07 8.89 2.63
CA VAL A 53 3.06 9.50 3.52
C VAL A 53 3.38 9.23 4.99
N VAL A 54 3.72 7.99 5.37
CA VAL A 54 4.11 7.63 6.74
C VAL A 54 5.27 8.49 7.22
N GLN A 55 6.31 8.68 6.38
CA GLN A 55 7.48 9.48 6.71
C GLN A 55 7.15 10.98 6.85
N VAL A 56 6.48 11.56 5.85
CA VAL A 56 6.16 13.00 5.83
C VAL A 56 5.22 13.39 6.97
N TYR A 57 4.24 12.54 7.27
CA TYR A 57 3.27 12.80 8.34
C TYR A 57 3.67 12.24 9.69
N ARG A 58 4.81 11.55 9.77
CA ARG A 58 5.34 10.89 10.98
C ARG A 58 4.29 9.99 11.64
N LEU A 59 3.64 9.16 10.83
CA LEU A 59 2.65 8.21 11.33
C LEU A 59 3.37 7.10 12.13
N ALA A 60 2.79 6.70 13.25
CA ALA A 60 3.35 5.67 14.12
C ALA A 60 2.38 4.51 14.31
N ASN A 61 2.93 3.32 14.55
CA ASN A 61 2.21 2.10 14.92
C ASN A 61 0.99 1.85 14.01
N ASP A 62 -0.18 1.70 14.64
CA ASP A 62 -1.47 1.40 14.01
C ASP A 62 -1.81 2.32 12.83
N ALA A 63 -1.48 3.61 12.90
CA ALA A 63 -1.79 4.56 11.83
C ALA A 63 -0.97 4.27 10.56
N ALA A 64 0.32 3.92 10.71
CA ALA A 64 1.16 3.53 9.60
C ALA A 64 0.69 2.19 8.99
N ASP A 65 0.36 1.22 9.85
CA ASP A 65 -0.09 -0.10 9.39
C ASP A 65 -1.49 -0.07 8.77
N GLN A 66 -2.37 0.80 9.24
CA GLN A 66 -3.66 1.06 8.61
C GLN A 66 -3.45 1.64 7.21
N LEU A 67 -2.54 2.61 7.04
CA LEU A 67 -2.26 3.21 5.73
C LEU A 67 -1.65 2.19 4.75
N ARG A 68 -0.68 1.39 5.19
CA ARG A 68 -0.06 0.33 4.38
C ARG A 68 -1.10 -0.68 3.89
N ARG A 69 -1.92 -1.20 4.81
CA ARG A 69 -3.01 -2.14 4.45
C ARG A 69 -4.02 -1.51 3.50
N ALA A 70 -4.35 -0.23 3.70
CA ALA A 70 -5.26 0.49 2.83
C ALA A 70 -4.68 0.67 1.40
N ALA A 71 -3.38 0.95 1.30
CA ALA A 71 -2.66 1.05 0.03
C ALA A 71 -2.63 -0.30 -0.70
N ASP A 72 -2.27 -1.38 -0.02
CA ASP A 72 -2.20 -2.73 -0.59
C ASP A 72 -3.55 -3.21 -1.10
N ARG A 73 -4.63 -2.99 -0.33
CA ARG A 73 -6.00 -3.33 -0.76
C ARG A 73 -6.49 -2.49 -1.95
N SER A 74 -5.87 -1.33 -2.19
CA SER A 74 -6.24 -0.42 -3.29
C SER A 74 -5.40 -0.65 -4.55
N ARG A 75 -4.37 -1.50 -4.48
CA ARG A 75 -3.54 -1.91 -5.63
C ARG A 75 -4.15 -3.10 -6.35
N LYS A 76 -3.89 -3.15 -7.65
CA LYS A 76 -4.24 -4.29 -8.51
C LYS A 76 -3.04 -5.14 -8.92
N ALA A 77 -1.84 -4.59 -8.77
CA ALA A 77 -0.60 -5.24 -9.17
C ALA A 77 0.49 -4.86 -8.18
N PHE A 78 1.41 -5.81 -7.97
CA PHE A 78 2.60 -5.66 -7.16
C PHE A 78 3.80 -5.99 -8.04
N THR A 79 4.89 -5.23 -7.88
CA THR A 79 6.16 -5.50 -8.56
C THR A 79 7.13 -6.03 -7.52
N LEU A 80 7.77 -7.15 -7.83
CA LEU A 80 8.77 -7.78 -6.97
C LEU A 80 10.07 -7.90 -7.77
N GLU A 81 11.18 -7.52 -7.16
CA GLU A 81 12.52 -7.66 -7.73
C GLU A 81 13.23 -8.86 -7.09
N ALA A 82 13.69 -9.80 -7.92
CA ALA A 82 14.38 -11.00 -7.47
C ALA A 82 15.90 -10.80 -7.54
N ASN A 83 16.58 -11.09 -6.43
CA ASN A 83 18.01 -10.90 -6.24
C ASN A 83 18.82 -12.18 -6.47
N ASP A 84 18.17 -13.35 -6.41
CA ASP A 84 18.79 -14.66 -6.63
C ASP A 84 17.87 -15.61 -7.40
N ASP A 85 18.40 -16.77 -7.80
CA ASP A 85 17.67 -17.76 -8.61
C ASP A 85 16.51 -18.38 -7.84
N LEU A 86 16.65 -18.60 -6.53
CA LEU A 86 15.58 -19.15 -5.71
C LEU A 86 14.38 -18.17 -5.64
N GLN A 87 14.64 -16.86 -5.52
CA GLN A 87 13.62 -15.82 -5.58
C GLN A 87 12.94 -15.77 -6.95
N ARG A 88 13.70 -15.90 -8.04
CA ARG A 88 13.14 -15.96 -9.41
C ARG A 88 12.22 -17.16 -9.59
N ASP A 89 12.65 -18.33 -9.16
CA ASP A 89 11.85 -19.55 -9.25
C ASP A 89 10.57 -19.43 -8.41
N THR A 90 10.69 -18.91 -7.19
CA THR A 90 9.57 -18.70 -6.28
C THR A 90 8.57 -17.70 -6.85
N PHE A 91 9.03 -16.53 -7.32
CA PHE A 91 8.15 -15.51 -7.91
C PHE A 91 7.49 -16.00 -9.19
N GLY A 92 8.23 -16.70 -10.04
CA GLY A 92 7.69 -17.28 -11.27
C GLY A 92 6.59 -18.31 -10.99
N LEU A 93 6.78 -19.20 -10.01
CA LEU A 93 5.76 -20.17 -9.62
C LEU A 93 4.55 -19.48 -8.97
N MET A 94 4.81 -18.51 -8.09
CA MET A 94 3.79 -17.69 -7.44
C MET A 94 2.91 -16.99 -8.48
N ALA A 95 3.49 -16.28 -9.44
CA ALA A 95 2.75 -15.59 -10.50
C ALA A 95 1.87 -16.53 -11.34
N ARG A 96 2.32 -17.77 -11.57
CA ARG A 96 1.57 -18.77 -12.36
C ARG A 96 0.45 -19.47 -11.59
N ARG A 97 0.55 -19.58 -10.26
CA ARG A 97 -0.36 -20.39 -9.43
C ARG A 97 -1.19 -19.59 -8.43
N MET A 98 -0.87 -18.32 -8.19
CA MET A 98 -1.51 -17.51 -7.14
C MET A 98 -3.05 -17.50 -7.23
N ASN A 99 -3.59 -17.45 -8.44
CA ASN A 99 -5.04 -17.42 -8.66
C ASN A 99 -5.73 -18.78 -8.47
N ASP A 100 -4.95 -19.87 -8.38
CA ASP A 100 -5.46 -21.24 -8.22
C ASP A 100 -5.38 -21.72 -6.76
N LEU A 101 -4.74 -20.94 -5.88
CA LEU A 101 -4.57 -21.29 -4.47
C LEU A 101 -5.89 -21.11 -3.70
N SER A 102 -6.21 -22.09 -2.86
CA SER A 102 -7.32 -22.02 -1.92
C SER A 102 -7.05 -21.00 -0.80
N SER A 103 -8.11 -20.55 -0.13
CA SER A 103 -7.99 -19.66 1.04
C SER A 103 -7.11 -20.24 2.15
N GLU A 104 -7.12 -21.56 2.35
CA GLU A 104 -6.29 -22.23 3.34
C GLU A 104 -4.79 -22.16 2.96
N GLU A 105 -4.47 -22.36 1.68
CA GLU A 105 -3.09 -22.27 1.18
C GLU A 105 -2.57 -20.82 1.23
N LEU A 106 -3.39 -19.85 0.83
CA LEU A 106 -3.05 -18.43 0.97
C LEU A 106 -2.82 -18.05 2.44
N GLN A 107 -3.60 -18.60 3.36
CA GLN A 107 -3.41 -18.37 4.79
C GLN A 107 -2.07 -18.94 5.29
N LYS A 108 -1.67 -20.13 4.82
CA LYS A 108 -0.36 -20.72 5.14
C LYS A 108 0.80 -19.84 4.64
N ILE A 109 0.71 -19.34 3.41
CA ILE A 109 1.68 -18.40 2.85
C ILE A 109 1.75 -17.13 3.69
N LEU A 110 0.60 -16.55 4.04
CA LEU A 110 0.51 -15.34 4.86
C LEU A 110 1.17 -15.54 6.23
N THR A 111 0.93 -16.67 6.89
CA THR A 111 1.58 -17.03 8.17
C THR A 111 3.11 -17.12 8.04
N ILE A 112 3.62 -17.74 6.96
CA ILE A 112 5.07 -17.82 6.71
C ILE A 112 5.69 -16.42 6.59
N LEU A 113 5.02 -15.51 5.89
CA LEU A 113 5.50 -14.15 5.65
C LEU A 113 5.42 -13.27 6.91
N GLN A 114 4.35 -13.39 7.70
CA GLN A 114 4.18 -12.63 8.94
C GLN A 114 5.19 -13.04 10.02
N ALA A 115 5.50 -14.34 10.13
CA ALA A 115 6.49 -14.85 11.08
C ALA A 115 7.91 -14.27 10.88
N LYS A 116 8.17 -13.60 9.74
CA LYS A 116 9.43 -12.90 9.46
C LYS A 116 9.37 -11.40 9.77
N GLY A 117 8.19 -10.79 9.88
CA GLY A 117 7.99 -9.36 10.15
C GLY A 117 8.00 -8.97 11.63
N ASP A 118 7.69 -9.90 12.54
CA ASP A 118 7.58 -9.63 13.99
C ASP A 118 8.92 -9.66 14.76
N LYS A 119 10.06 -9.59 14.05
CA LYS A 119 11.39 -9.41 14.67
C LYS A 119 11.90 -7.98 14.45
N THR A 120 11.20 -7.01 15.01
CA THR A 120 11.80 -5.70 15.35
C THR A 120 11.21 -5.20 16.64
#